data_AF-C0E197-F1
#
_entry.id   AF-C0E197-F1
#
_cell.length_a   1.000
_cell.length_b   1.000
_cell.length_c   1.000
_cell.angle_alpha   90.00
_cell.angle_beta   90.00
_cell.angle_gamma   90.00
#
_symmetry.space_group_name_H-M   'P 1'
#
loop_
_entity.id
_entity.type
_entity.pdbx_description
1 polymer ?
#
loop_
_entity_poly.entity_id
_entity_poly.type
_entity_poly.pdbx_seq_one_letter_code
_entity_poly.pdbx_strand_id
1 'polypeptide(L)'
;MFCIFAVSLAPERKGQLYKVTGETLEELWNELRDYPQQLDQKITIDDNDDPLSIDLLIDVAAKVWDIPAFAIKFLEVTHDFISRAELKAAKHALGVDNQEFEELMGIKDRTISTWTRGKWPIPPGIGDIVHRLLKEQDEAVEIVVNQYRQGRTFIYGKIYFSDKPLNWNKRVLQRAMVDYGVELFLEEEI
;
A
#
# COMPACT_ATOMS: atom_id res chain seq x y z
N MET A 1 -7.42 7.51 -10.01
CA MET A 1 -8.33 7.85 -8.91
C MET A 1 -7.62 8.61 -7.80
N PHE A 2 -8.15 9.76 -7.42
CA PHE A 2 -7.76 10.52 -6.23
C PHE A 2 -8.49 10.02 -4.99
N CYS A 3 -7.85 10.18 -3.84
CA CYS A 3 -8.37 9.80 -2.54
C CYS A 3 -8.04 10.88 -1.52
N ILE A 4 -9.04 11.25 -0.71
CA ILE A 4 -8.83 12.03 0.51
C ILE A 4 -9.19 11.13 1.68
N PHE A 5 -8.33 11.06 2.69
CA PHE A 5 -8.62 10.26 3.86
C PHE A 5 -8.02 10.83 5.13
N ALA A 6 -8.56 10.41 6.27
CA ALA A 6 -8.00 10.61 7.58
C ALA A 6 -8.31 9.41 8.48
N VAL A 7 -7.43 9.16 9.47
CA VAL A 7 -7.69 8.19 10.53
C VAL A 7 -7.79 8.93 11.84
N SER A 8 -8.95 8.88 12.49
CA SER A 8 -9.18 9.64 13.70
C SER A 8 -8.35 9.11 14.88
N LEU A 9 -7.75 10.04 15.61
CA LEU A 9 -7.01 9.79 16.85
C LEU A 9 -7.81 10.17 18.10
N ALA A 10 -8.99 10.79 17.93
CA ALA A 10 -9.83 11.22 19.03
C ALA A 10 -10.33 10.00 19.84
N PRO A 11 -10.38 10.06 21.18
CA PRO A 11 -10.72 8.89 22.01
C PRO A 11 -12.02 8.19 21.61
N GLU A 12 -13.05 8.96 21.25
CA GLU A 12 -14.39 8.45 20.94
C GLU A 12 -14.49 7.81 19.55
N ARG A 13 -13.60 8.20 18.62
CA ARG A 13 -13.60 7.75 17.22
C ARG A 13 -12.26 7.14 16.82
N LYS A 14 -11.49 6.66 17.80
CA LYS A 14 -10.11 6.24 17.63
C LYS A 14 -10.02 5.08 16.64
N GLY A 15 -9.28 5.28 15.55
CA GLY A 15 -9.12 4.29 14.49
C GLY A 15 -10.27 4.27 13.49
N GLN A 16 -11.19 5.22 13.51
CA GLN A 16 -12.16 5.40 12.43
C GLN A 16 -11.46 5.96 11.18
N LEU A 17 -11.63 5.29 10.04
CA LEU A 17 -11.17 5.76 8.74
C LEU A 17 -12.29 6.58 8.09
N TYR A 18 -11.96 7.82 7.76
CA TYR A 18 -12.75 8.70 6.91
C TYR A 18 -12.08 8.73 5.56
N LYS A 19 -12.86 8.57 4.50
CA LYS A 19 -12.34 8.45 3.14
C LYS A 19 -13.40 8.82 2.12
N VAL A 20 -12.97 9.53 1.07
CA VAL A 20 -13.69 9.71 -0.20
C VAL A 20 -12.73 9.46 -1.35
N THR A 21 -13.25 9.00 -2.48
CA THR A 21 -12.49 8.70 -3.70
C THR A 21 -13.23 9.21 -4.92
N GLY A 22 -12.48 9.65 -5.93
CA GLY A 22 -13.03 10.13 -7.21
C GLY A 22 -11.94 10.22 -8.27
N GLU A 23 -12.30 10.16 -9.54
CA GLU A 23 -11.36 10.29 -10.66
C GLU A 23 -10.97 11.76 -10.92
N THR A 24 -11.78 12.72 -10.46
CA THR A 24 -11.49 14.15 -10.57
C THR A 24 -11.66 14.89 -9.23
N LEU A 25 -11.21 16.15 -9.16
CA LEU A 25 -11.39 16.98 -7.97
C LEU A 25 -12.88 17.32 -7.74
N GLU A 26 -13.65 17.45 -8.81
CA GLU A 26 -15.10 17.68 -8.78
C GLU A 26 -15.85 16.47 -8.19
N GLU A 27 -15.41 15.26 -8.52
CA GLU A 27 -15.99 14.04 -7.93
C GLU A 27 -15.70 13.98 -6.42
N LEU A 28 -14.46 14.27 -6.01
CA LEU A 28 -14.11 14.36 -4.58
C LEU A 28 -14.92 15.44 -3.86
N TRP A 29 -15.15 16.59 -4.49
CA TRP A 29 -15.99 17.65 -3.96
C TRP A 29 -17.43 17.18 -3.74
N ASN A 30 -18.03 16.55 -4.74
CA ASN A 30 -19.40 16.04 -4.66
C ASN A 30 -19.52 14.98 -3.56
N GLU A 31 -18.58 14.05 -3.47
CA GLU A 31 -18.53 13.03 -2.42
C GLU A 31 -18.39 13.63 -1.01
N LEU A 32 -17.59 14.70 -0.85
CA LEU A 32 -17.48 15.40 0.44
C LEU A 32 -18.75 16.17 0.81
N ARG A 33 -19.40 16.80 -0.17
CA ARG A 33 -20.65 17.54 0.03
C ARG A 33 -21.80 16.62 0.41
N ASP A 34 -21.87 15.47 -0.26
CA ASP A 34 -22.93 14.48 -0.08
C ASP A 34 -22.58 13.47 1.05
N TYR A 35 -21.40 13.62 1.68
CA TYR A 35 -20.95 12.79 2.79
C TYR A 35 -21.95 12.85 3.95
N PRO A 36 -22.35 11.71 4.55
CA PRO A 36 -23.32 11.71 5.64
C PRO A 36 -22.85 12.60 6.79
N GLN A 37 -23.50 13.75 6.97
CA GLN A 37 -23.18 14.69 8.04
C GLN A 37 -23.47 14.01 9.38
N GLN A 38 -22.43 13.80 10.20
CA GLN A 38 -22.58 13.24 11.55
C GLN A 38 -23.16 14.25 12.55
N LEU A 39 -23.34 15.51 12.14
CA LEU A 39 -23.85 16.62 12.93
C LEU A 39 -25.05 17.23 12.21
N ASP A 40 -26.09 17.60 12.95
CA ASP A 40 -27.26 18.40 12.49
C ASP A 40 -26.87 19.82 11.98
N GLN A 41 -25.58 20.11 11.88
CA GLN A 41 -25.06 21.35 11.34
C GLN A 41 -24.90 21.20 9.82
N LYS A 42 -25.83 21.81 9.07
CA LYS A 42 -25.59 22.14 7.66
C LYS A 42 -24.28 22.93 7.58
N ILE A 43 -23.22 22.28 7.12
CA ILE A 43 -21.98 22.99 6.77
C ILE A 43 -22.31 23.80 5.52
N THR A 44 -22.43 25.12 5.67
CA THR A 44 -22.51 26.02 4.53
C THR A 44 -21.10 26.13 3.96
N ILE A 45 -20.83 25.40 2.88
CA ILE A 45 -19.61 25.55 2.12
C ILE A 45 -19.89 26.65 1.10
N ASP A 46 -19.09 27.71 1.13
CA ASP A 46 -19.25 28.85 0.22
C ASP A 46 -18.81 28.39 -1.17
N ASP A 47 -19.77 28.27 -2.11
CA ASP A 47 -19.52 27.97 -3.52
C ASP A 47 -18.90 29.22 -4.18
N ASN A 48 -17.66 29.55 -3.82
CA ASN A 48 -16.91 30.55 -4.56
C ASN A 48 -16.49 29.95 -5.91
N ASP A 49 -16.63 30.72 -6.99
CA ASP A 49 -16.21 30.42 -8.37
C ASP A 49 -14.68 30.22 -8.55
N ASP A 50 -13.95 30.04 -7.45
CA ASP A 50 -12.53 29.73 -7.48
C ASP A 50 -12.29 28.29 -7.95
N PRO A 51 -11.24 28.03 -8.73
CA PRO A 51 -10.92 26.68 -9.18
C PRO A 51 -10.70 25.75 -7.98
N LEU A 52 -11.31 24.56 -8.03
CA LEU A 52 -11.12 23.52 -7.02
C LEU A 52 -9.64 23.23 -6.82
N SER A 53 -9.19 23.33 -5.58
CA SER A 53 -7.82 23.04 -5.18
C SER A 53 -7.79 21.92 -4.15
N ILE A 54 -6.65 21.23 -4.06
CA ILE A 54 -6.44 20.18 -3.06
C ILE A 54 -6.56 20.76 -1.65
N ASP A 55 -6.02 21.94 -1.40
CA ASP A 55 -6.08 22.60 -0.09
C ASP A 55 -7.53 22.90 0.32
N LEU A 56 -8.35 23.38 -0.63
CA LEU A 56 -9.78 23.59 -0.38
C LEU A 56 -10.50 22.28 -0.02
N LEU A 57 -10.23 21.18 -0.75
CA LEU A 57 -10.83 19.89 -0.45
C LEU A 57 -10.40 19.34 0.92
N ILE A 58 -9.15 19.57 1.32
CA ILE A 58 -8.64 19.22 2.66
C ILE A 58 -9.38 20.03 3.74
N ASP A 59 -9.55 21.34 3.54
CA ASP A 59 -10.25 22.21 4.49
C ASP A 59 -11.74 21.86 4.60
N VAL A 60 -12.39 21.50 3.49
CA VAL A 60 -13.77 21.00 3.51
C VAL A 60 -13.85 19.67 4.24
N ALA A 61 -12.98 18.71 3.92
CA ALA A 61 -12.92 17.43 4.61
C ALA A 61 -12.66 17.60 6.12
N ALA A 62 -11.85 18.59 6.52
CA ALA A 62 -11.59 18.91 7.92
C ALA A 62 -12.87 19.31 8.65
N LYS A 63 -13.71 20.13 8.02
CA LYS A 63 -15.01 20.54 8.56
C LYS A 63 -16.01 19.38 8.58
N VAL A 64 -16.11 18.64 7.47
CA VAL A 64 -17.08 17.52 7.32
C VAL A 64 -16.81 16.39 8.31
N TRP A 65 -15.54 16.06 8.53
CA TRP A 65 -15.14 14.95 9.40
C TRP A 65 -14.86 15.36 10.85
N ASP A 66 -14.83 16.67 11.14
CA ASP A 66 -14.39 17.23 12.42
C ASP A 66 -12.98 16.73 12.79
N ILE A 67 -12.06 16.85 11.83
CA ILE A 67 -10.65 16.41 11.95
C ILE A 67 -9.74 17.58 11.55
N PRO A 68 -8.63 17.83 12.27
CA PRO A 68 -7.68 18.86 11.88
C PRO A 68 -7.13 18.64 10.46
N ALA A 69 -7.10 19.69 9.64
CA ALA A 69 -6.65 19.65 8.24
C ALA A 69 -5.27 18.98 8.06
N PHE A 70 -4.32 19.20 8.99
CA PHE A 70 -2.98 18.59 8.91
C PHE A 70 -2.99 17.05 9.00
N ALA A 71 -4.04 16.46 9.57
CA ALA A 71 -4.21 15.02 9.71
C ALA A 71 -4.87 14.38 8.49
N ILE A 72 -5.44 15.18 7.59
CA ILE A 72 -6.03 14.74 6.34
C ILE A 72 -4.93 14.59 5.28
N LYS A 73 -5.06 13.56 4.47
CA LYS A 73 -4.12 13.23 3.39
C LYS A 73 -4.86 13.16 2.07
N PHE A 74 -4.24 13.75 1.05
CA PHE A 74 -4.60 13.58 -0.35
C PHE A 74 -3.56 12.67 -1.01
N LEU A 75 -4.01 11.70 -1.80
CA LEU A 75 -3.16 10.85 -2.60
C LEU A 75 -3.85 10.42 -3.89
N GLU A 76 -3.06 10.14 -4.91
CA GLU A 76 -3.49 9.38 -6.07
C GLU A 76 -3.27 7.89 -5.79
N VAL A 77 -4.27 7.07 -6.07
CA VAL A 77 -4.26 5.62 -5.84
C VAL A 77 -4.76 4.86 -7.05
N THR A 78 -4.19 3.66 -7.26
CA THR A 78 -4.76 2.66 -8.19
C THR A 78 -5.57 1.61 -7.43
N HIS A 79 -5.15 1.28 -6.20
CA HIS A 79 -5.81 0.35 -5.29
C HIS A 79 -6.14 1.09 -3.99
N ASP A 80 -7.38 1.53 -3.89
CA ASP A 80 -7.88 2.31 -2.78
C ASP A 80 -8.27 1.46 -1.56
N PHE A 81 -8.30 0.14 -1.73
CA PHE A 81 -8.61 -0.84 -0.70
C PHE A 81 -7.67 -2.06 -0.80
N ILE A 82 -7.25 -2.57 0.35
CA ILE A 82 -6.66 -3.89 0.50
C ILE A 82 -7.15 -4.50 1.81
N SER A 83 -7.58 -5.75 1.76
CA SER A 83 -8.04 -6.47 2.94
C SER A 83 -6.89 -6.93 3.82
N ARG A 84 -7.22 -7.24 5.08
CA ARG A 84 -6.27 -7.83 6.04
C ARG A 84 -5.72 -9.18 5.57
N ALA A 85 -6.56 -9.95 4.87
CA ALA A 85 -6.17 -11.26 4.35
C ALA A 85 -5.19 -11.11 3.19
N GLU A 86 -5.47 -10.19 2.25
CA GLU A 86 -4.57 -9.88 1.13
C GLU A 86 -3.23 -9.34 1.63
N LEU A 87 -3.21 -8.44 2.62
CA LEU A 87 -1.95 -7.94 3.18
C LEU A 87 -1.10 -9.07 3.81
N LYS A 88 -1.74 -10.02 4.52
CA LYS A 88 -1.05 -11.21 5.05
C LYS A 88 -0.56 -12.14 3.93
N ALA A 89 -1.41 -12.37 2.93
CA ALA A 89 -1.08 -13.20 1.79
C ALA A 89 0.08 -12.62 0.99
N ALA A 90 0.12 -11.30 0.78
CA ALA A 90 1.19 -10.60 0.11
C ALA A 90 2.54 -10.79 0.81
N LYS A 91 2.59 -10.63 2.13
CA LYS A 91 3.81 -10.90 2.91
C LYS A 91 4.31 -12.33 2.69
N HIS A 92 3.40 -13.31 2.75
CA HIS A 92 3.75 -14.71 2.52
C HIS A 92 4.19 -14.97 1.07
N ALA A 93 3.52 -14.37 0.08
CA ALA A 93 3.86 -14.47 -1.33
C ALA A 93 5.26 -13.92 -1.61
N LEU A 94 5.59 -12.76 -1.02
CA LEU A 94 6.91 -12.13 -1.07
C LEU A 94 8.00 -12.97 -0.37
N GLY A 95 7.61 -13.91 0.50
CA GLY A 95 8.52 -14.84 1.17
C GLY A 95 9.42 -14.18 2.21
N VAL A 96 9.00 -13.07 2.79
CA VAL A 96 9.80 -12.25 3.72
C VAL A 96 9.35 -12.38 5.17
N ASP A 97 10.26 -12.13 6.10
CA ASP A 97 9.94 -12.06 7.53
C ASP A 97 9.33 -10.69 7.93
N ASN A 98 9.10 -10.46 9.22
CA ASN A 98 8.52 -9.20 9.70
C ASN A 98 9.43 -7.99 9.46
N GLN A 99 10.74 -8.15 9.69
CA GLN A 99 11.70 -7.06 9.58
C GLN A 99 11.90 -6.69 8.11
N GLU A 100 12.11 -7.69 7.26
CA GLU A 100 12.25 -7.50 5.82
C GLU A 100 10.96 -6.90 5.21
N PHE A 101 9.78 -7.30 5.70
CA PHE A 101 8.52 -6.70 5.23
C PHE A 101 8.37 -5.23 5.68
N GLU A 102 8.80 -4.88 6.89
CA GLU A 102 8.89 -3.48 7.33
C GLU A 102 9.81 -2.66 6.40
N GLU A 103 10.98 -3.21 6.07
CA GLU A 103 11.97 -2.57 5.19
C GLU A 103 11.39 -2.34 3.78
N LEU A 104 10.76 -3.35 3.18
CA LEU A 104 10.15 -3.26 1.85
C LEU A 104 8.95 -2.30 1.80
N MET A 105 8.12 -2.30 2.84
CA MET A 105 6.94 -1.44 2.92
C MET A 105 7.30 0.01 3.32
N GLY A 106 8.47 0.23 3.93
CA GLY A 106 8.82 1.49 4.59
C GLY A 106 7.93 1.82 5.80
N ILE A 107 7.29 0.81 6.39
CA ILE A 107 6.28 0.96 7.45
C ILE A 107 6.63 0.03 8.60
N LYS A 108 6.67 0.57 9.82
CA LYS A 108 6.98 -0.19 11.02
C LYS A 108 6.10 -1.44 11.19
N ASP A 109 6.70 -2.57 11.55
CA ASP A 109 6.00 -3.85 11.77
C ASP A 109 4.87 -3.69 12.78
N ARG A 110 5.06 -2.91 13.85
CA ARG A 110 3.99 -2.61 14.82
C ARG A 110 2.73 -2.03 14.19
N THR A 111 2.88 -1.21 13.15
CA THR A 111 1.78 -0.58 12.41
C THR A 111 1.10 -1.62 11.51
N ILE A 112 1.89 -2.37 10.74
CA ILE A 112 1.40 -3.47 9.90
C ILE A 112 0.66 -4.54 10.74
N SER A 113 1.22 -4.89 11.90
CA SER A 113 0.63 -5.82 12.88
C SER A 113 -0.74 -5.32 13.37
N THR A 114 -0.86 -4.02 13.58
CA THR A 114 -2.10 -3.38 14.03
C THR A 114 -3.19 -3.49 12.96
N TRP A 115 -2.83 -3.29 11.70
CA TRP A 115 -3.71 -3.47 10.54
C TRP A 115 -4.14 -4.92 10.33
N THR A 116 -3.18 -5.84 10.31
CA THR A 116 -3.42 -7.27 10.07
C THR A 116 -4.23 -7.94 11.19
N ARG A 117 -4.17 -7.40 12.41
CA ARG A 117 -5.05 -7.79 13.54
C ARG A 117 -6.43 -7.12 13.50
N GLY A 118 -6.65 -6.16 12.61
CA GLY A 118 -7.88 -5.39 12.50
C GLY A 118 -8.13 -4.45 13.66
N LYS A 119 -7.08 -4.07 14.41
CA LYS A 119 -7.22 -3.06 15.46
C LYS A 119 -7.39 -1.67 14.86
N TRP A 120 -6.80 -1.43 13.69
CA TRP A 120 -6.91 -0.19 12.93
C TRP A 120 -7.15 -0.53 11.46
N PRO A 121 -7.87 0.35 10.72
CA PRO A 121 -8.06 0.21 9.30
C PRO A 121 -6.74 0.35 8.54
N ILE A 122 -6.65 -0.31 7.39
CA ILE A 122 -5.53 -0.15 6.47
C ILE A 122 -5.75 1.15 5.69
N PRO A 123 -4.81 2.11 5.71
CA PRO A 123 -4.92 3.32 4.92
C PRO A 123 -4.98 3.04 3.41
N PRO A 124 -5.63 3.92 2.62
CA PRO A 124 -5.51 3.92 1.17
C PRO A 124 -4.04 4.01 0.72
N GLY A 125 -3.72 3.45 -0.45
CA GLY A 125 -2.37 3.45 -1.02
C GLY A 125 -1.47 2.31 -0.52
N ILE A 126 -1.83 1.64 0.59
CA ILE A 126 -1.11 0.41 1.02
C ILE A 126 -1.28 -0.71 -0.02
N GLY A 127 -2.44 -0.78 -0.68
CA GLY A 127 -2.67 -1.68 -1.81
C GLY A 127 -1.65 -1.45 -2.93
N ASP A 128 -1.43 -0.21 -3.32
CA ASP A 128 -0.48 0.14 -4.40
C ASP A 128 0.95 -0.27 -4.06
N ILE A 129 1.39 -0.05 -2.81
CA ILE A 129 2.71 -0.49 -2.36
C ILE A 129 2.84 -2.01 -2.48
N VAL A 130 1.83 -2.75 -2.00
CA VAL A 130 1.83 -4.22 -2.04
C VAL A 130 1.85 -4.73 -3.48
N HIS A 131 0.97 -4.22 -4.35
CA HIS A 131 0.90 -4.64 -5.74
C HIS A 131 2.17 -4.33 -6.50
N ARG A 132 2.79 -3.16 -6.25
CA ARG A 132 4.11 -2.82 -6.81
C ARG A 132 5.18 -3.83 -6.38
N LEU A 133 5.27 -4.16 -5.08
CA LEU A 133 6.26 -5.12 -4.58
C LEU A 133 6.07 -6.54 -5.16
N LEU A 134 4.82 -6.98 -5.32
CA LEU A 134 4.52 -8.27 -5.95
C LEU A 134 4.94 -8.28 -7.42
N LYS A 135 4.62 -7.20 -8.15
CA LYS A 135 5.01 -7.04 -9.55
C LYS A 135 6.54 -7.00 -9.71
N GLU A 136 7.25 -6.26 -8.86
CA GLU A 136 8.72 -6.23 -8.84
C GLU A 136 9.30 -7.65 -8.65
N GLN A 137 8.65 -8.49 -7.84
CA GLN A 137 9.08 -9.88 -7.66
C GLN A 137 8.83 -10.72 -8.91
N ASP A 138 7.68 -10.56 -9.58
CA ASP A 138 7.38 -11.24 -10.84
C ASP A 138 8.41 -10.88 -11.91
N GLU A 139 8.73 -9.60 -12.06
CA GLU A 139 9.77 -9.11 -12.98
C GLU A 139 11.16 -9.69 -12.65
N ALA A 140 11.51 -9.78 -11.37
CA ALA A 140 12.77 -10.39 -10.94
C ALA A 140 12.86 -11.89 -11.23
N VAL A 141 11.74 -12.63 -11.12
CA VAL A 141 11.68 -14.04 -11.53
C VAL A 141 11.96 -14.15 -13.03
N GLU A 142 11.36 -13.31 -13.86
CA GLU A 142 11.61 -13.31 -15.31
C GLU A 142 13.08 -13.01 -15.64
N ILE A 143 13.72 -12.08 -14.92
CA ILE A 143 15.15 -11.77 -15.08
C ILE A 143 16.00 -13.01 -14.79
N VAL A 144 15.74 -13.72 -13.68
CA VAL A 144 16.46 -14.96 -13.32
C VAL A 144 16.29 -16.03 -14.40
N VAL A 145 15.06 -16.25 -14.87
CA VAL A 145 14.75 -17.24 -15.92
C VAL A 145 15.49 -16.91 -17.21
N ASN A 146 15.52 -15.64 -17.62
CA ASN A 146 16.19 -15.22 -18.84
C ASN A 146 17.72 -15.40 -18.75
N GLN A 147 18.31 -15.07 -17.61
CA GLN A 147 19.74 -15.27 -17.38
C GLN A 147 20.11 -16.76 -17.31
N TYR A 148 19.25 -17.59 -16.72
CA TYR A 148 19.45 -19.04 -16.71
C TYR A 148 19.48 -19.61 -18.13
N ARG A 149 18.54 -19.20 -18.99
CA ARG A 149 18.52 -19.57 -20.41
C ARG A 149 19.76 -19.14 -21.19
N GLN A 150 20.47 -18.12 -20.70
CA GLN A 150 21.75 -17.65 -21.24
C GLN A 150 22.97 -18.40 -20.66
N GLY A 151 22.74 -19.43 -19.83
CA GLY A 151 23.78 -20.25 -19.23
C GLY A 151 24.29 -19.77 -17.87
N ARG A 152 23.62 -18.80 -17.24
CA ARG A 152 24.00 -18.36 -15.87
C ARG A 152 23.56 -19.39 -14.84
N THR A 153 24.48 -19.77 -13.97
CA THR A 153 24.22 -20.62 -12.80
C THR A 153 23.73 -19.79 -11.61
N PHE A 154 22.77 -20.32 -10.84
CA PHE A 154 22.22 -19.67 -9.66
C PHE A 154 22.47 -20.50 -8.39
N ILE A 155 22.91 -19.83 -7.32
CA ILE A 155 23.18 -20.41 -6.02
C ILE A 155 22.09 -19.96 -5.06
N TYR A 156 21.38 -20.91 -4.46
CA TYR A 156 20.36 -20.61 -3.48
C TYR A 156 20.97 -19.96 -2.23
N GLY A 157 20.38 -18.87 -1.76
CA GLY A 157 20.87 -18.11 -0.60
C GLY A 157 21.88 -17.01 -0.92
N LYS A 158 22.28 -16.81 -2.18
CA LYS A 158 23.01 -15.60 -2.60
C LYS A 158 22.06 -14.45 -2.93
N ILE A 159 22.59 -13.23 -2.81
CA ILE A 159 21.89 -11.99 -3.17
C ILE A 159 22.20 -11.67 -4.63
N TYR A 160 21.15 -11.62 -5.45
CA TYR A 160 21.19 -11.27 -6.87
C TYR A 160 20.58 -9.89 -7.15
N PHE A 161 19.70 -9.44 -6.25
CA PHE A 161 19.07 -8.12 -6.24
C PHE A 161 19.51 -7.42 -4.96
N SER A 162 20.53 -6.56 -5.07
CA SER A 162 21.23 -5.96 -3.92
C SER A 162 20.41 -4.94 -3.14
N ASP A 163 19.37 -4.39 -3.75
CA ASP A 163 18.39 -3.50 -3.14
C ASP A 163 17.28 -4.25 -2.39
N LYS A 164 17.30 -5.59 -2.41
CA LYS A 164 16.27 -6.45 -1.81
C LYS A 164 16.86 -7.35 -0.72
N PRO A 165 16.06 -7.69 0.30
CA PRO A 165 16.53 -8.51 1.42
C PRO A 165 16.72 -9.98 1.01
N LEU A 166 17.35 -10.75 1.90
CA LEU A 166 17.79 -12.11 1.61
C LEU A 166 16.62 -13.05 1.33
N ASN A 167 15.57 -13.07 2.16
CA ASN A 167 14.48 -14.03 1.93
C ASN A 167 13.66 -13.66 0.69
N TRP A 168 13.59 -12.38 0.34
CA TRP A 168 13.00 -11.97 -0.94
C TRP A 168 13.79 -12.53 -2.13
N ASN A 169 15.13 -12.44 -2.10
CA ASN A 169 15.99 -13.05 -3.12
C ASN A 169 15.79 -14.57 -3.19
N LYS A 170 15.78 -15.25 -2.03
CA LYS A 170 15.49 -16.69 -1.94
C LYS A 170 14.12 -17.03 -2.54
N ARG A 171 13.10 -16.20 -2.30
CA ARG A 171 11.75 -16.39 -2.82
C ARG A 171 11.71 -16.28 -4.34
N VAL A 172 12.41 -15.30 -4.93
CA VAL A 172 12.54 -15.18 -6.39
C VAL A 172 13.15 -16.45 -6.98
N LEU A 173 14.26 -16.93 -6.42
CA LEU A 173 14.91 -18.16 -6.90
C LEU A 173 13.99 -19.37 -6.77
N GLN A 174 13.31 -19.54 -5.63
CA GLN A 174 12.34 -20.63 -5.43
C GLN A 174 11.22 -20.61 -6.47
N ARG A 175 10.68 -19.43 -6.78
CA ARG A 175 9.66 -19.28 -7.82
C ARG A 175 10.21 -19.59 -9.20
N ALA A 176 11.39 -19.08 -9.54
CA ALA A 176 12.04 -19.41 -10.82
C ALA A 176 12.27 -20.93 -10.98
N MET A 177 12.64 -21.62 -9.91
CA MET A 177 12.78 -23.08 -9.88
C MET A 177 11.44 -23.80 -10.07
N VAL A 178 10.44 -23.47 -9.25
CA VAL A 178 9.14 -24.17 -9.23
C VAL A 178 8.32 -23.88 -10.48
N ASP A 179 8.28 -22.62 -10.91
CA ASP A 179 7.38 -22.17 -11.97
C ASP A 179 8.01 -22.36 -13.37
N TYR A 180 9.35 -22.36 -13.48
CA TYR A 180 10.06 -22.36 -14.78
C TYR A 180 11.20 -23.38 -14.89
N GLY A 181 11.47 -24.19 -13.86
CA GLY A 181 12.49 -25.24 -13.90
C GLY A 181 13.94 -24.73 -13.90
N VAL A 182 14.20 -23.55 -13.34
CA VAL A 182 15.57 -23.06 -13.13
C VAL A 182 16.28 -23.96 -12.10
N GLU A 183 17.42 -24.53 -12.49
CA GLU A 183 18.25 -25.31 -11.56
C GLU A 183 18.98 -24.38 -10.58
N LEU A 184 18.86 -24.69 -9.29
CA LEU A 184 19.51 -23.97 -8.21
C LEU A 184 20.52 -24.90 -7.53
N PHE A 185 21.71 -24.36 -7.27
CA PHE A 185 22.79 -25.06 -6.60
C PHE A 185 22.93 -24.54 -5.17
N LEU A 186 23.44 -25.37 -4.27
CA LEU A 186 23.97 -24.93 -2.99
C LEU A 186 25.42 -24.46 -3.18
N GLU A 187 25.92 -23.62 -2.28
CA GLU A 187 27.27 -23.06 -2.40
C GLU A 187 28.37 -24.13 -2.39
N GLU A 188 28.09 -25.30 -1.80
CA GLU A 188 29.00 -26.45 -1.74
C GLU A 188 29.00 -27.32 -3.01
N GLU A 189 28.09 -27.07 -3.95
CA GLU A 189 27.88 -27.88 -5.17
C GLU A 189 28.60 -27.32 -6.41
N ILE A 190 29.34 -26.22 -6.29
CA ILE A 190 30.05 -25.54 -7.40
C ILE A 190 31.56 -25.49 -7.16
#